data_AF-A0A1W9IC45-F1
#
_entry.id   AF-A0A1W9IC45-F1
#
_cell.length_a   1.000
_cell.length_b   1.000
_cell.length_c   1.000
_cell.angle_alpha   90.00
_cell.angle_beta   90.00
_cell.angle_gamma   90.00
#
_symmetry.space_group_name_H-M   'P 1'
#
loop_
_entity.id
_entity.type
_entity.pdbx_description
1 polymer ?
#
loop_
_entity_poly.entity_id
_entity_poly.type
_entity_poly.pdbx_seq_one_letter_code
_entity_poly.pdbx_strand_id
1 'polypeptide(L)'
;QYAFPNDPTEHHIEVEGEVRNDYVILTITDDGIPFNPLTVAAPDLSLLLHEREIGGLGIHLVRSMFDEVSYHRAVGHNVLTVKKRLVG
;
A
#
# COMPACT_ATOMS: atom_id res chain seq x y z
N GLN A 1 5.56 -12.51 -0.41
CA GLN A 1 5.00 -12.83 -1.75
C GLN A 1 5.03 -11.55 -2.57
N TYR A 2 5.49 -11.61 -3.83
CA TYR A 2 5.58 -10.46 -4.72
C TYR A 2 4.35 -10.37 -5.64
N ALA A 3 4.12 -9.21 -6.25
CA ALA A 3 2.94 -8.91 -7.06
C ALA A 3 2.85 -9.75 -8.37
N PHE A 4 4.00 -10.08 -8.99
CA PHE A 4 4.07 -10.71 -10.32
C PHE A 4 4.98 -11.96 -10.29
N PRO A 5 4.51 -13.10 -9.80
CA PRO A 5 5.34 -14.30 -9.68
C PRO A 5 5.57 -14.95 -11.06
N ASN A 6 6.84 -15.02 -11.48
CA ASN A 6 7.28 -15.64 -12.75
C ASN A 6 6.76 -14.95 -14.02
N ASP A 7 6.29 -13.70 -13.92
CA ASP A 7 5.92 -12.89 -15.06
C ASP A 7 7.06 -11.91 -15.38
N PRO A 8 7.75 -12.05 -16.54
CA PRO A 8 8.82 -11.15 -16.94
C PRO A 8 8.33 -9.94 -17.75
N THR A 9 7.01 -9.82 -17.98
CA THR A 9 6.46 -8.73 -18.78
C THR A 9 6.49 -7.40 -18.02
N GLU A 10 6.32 -6.30 -18.77
CA GLU A 10 6.20 -4.98 -18.17
C GLU A 10 4.82 -4.84 -17.53
N HIS A 11 4.80 -4.35 -16.29
CA HIS A 11 3.59 -4.04 -15.54
C HIS A 11 3.57 -2.56 -15.18
N HIS A 12 2.38 -1.97 -15.19
CA HIS A 12 2.19 -0.56 -14.87
C HIS A 12 1.60 -0.40 -13.47
N ILE A 13 2.18 0.53 -12.71
CA ILE A 13 1.58 1.02 -11.47
C ILE A 13 1.08 2.43 -11.73
N GLU A 14 -0.22 2.62 -11.61
CA GLU A 14 -0.85 3.93 -11.72
C GLU A 14 -0.94 4.58 -10.34
N VAL A 15 -0.60 5.86 -10.26
CA VAL A 15 -0.69 6.65 -9.04
C VAL A 15 -1.43 7.93 -9.36
N GLU A 16 -2.63 8.05 -8.81
CA GLU A 16 -3.46 9.25 -8.91
C GLU A 16 -3.42 10.02 -7.59
N GLY A 17 -3.39 11.35 -7.69
CA GLY A 17 -3.43 12.24 -6.54
C GLY A 17 -4.51 13.29 -6.70
N GLU A 18 -5.35 13.45 -5.68
CA GLU A 18 -6.31 14.54 -5.59
C GLU A 18 -6.22 15.24 -4.23
N VAL A 19 -6.55 16.53 -4.21
CA VAL A 19 -6.82 17.26 -2.99
C VAL A 19 -8.31 17.54 -2.93
N ARG A 20 -8.98 17.04 -1.89
CA ARG A 20 -10.43 17.20 -1.72
C ARG A 20 -10.80 17.24 -0.24
N ASN A 21 -11.65 18.19 0.14
CA ASN A 21 -12.18 18.34 1.52
C ASN A 21 -11.10 18.34 2.61
N ASP A 22 -10.00 19.08 2.42
CA ASP A 22 -8.83 19.12 3.32
C ASP A 22 -8.06 17.80 3.46
N TYR A 23 -8.16 16.90 2.47
CA TYR A 23 -7.32 15.71 2.40
C TYR A 23 -6.48 15.71 1.13
N VAL A 24 -5.23 15.23 1.26
CA VAL A 24 -4.48 14.63 0.15
C VAL A 24 -4.90 13.18 0.06
N ILE A 25 -5.38 12.77 -1.10
CA ILE A 25 -5.83 11.42 -1.39
C ILE A 25 -4.93 10.87 -2.49
N LEU A 26 -4.31 9.73 -2.24
CA LEU A 26 -3.56 8.99 -3.25
C LEU A 26 -4.27 7.67 -3.51
N THR A 27 -4.46 7.34 -4.78
CA THR A 27 -4.93 6.03 -5.23
C THR A 27 -3.82 5.36 -6.03
N ILE A 28 -3.47 4.15 -5.63
CA ILE A 28 -2.44 3.33 -6.26
C ILE A 28 -3.12 2.10 -6.85
N THR A 29 -2.92 1.88 -8.14
CA THR A 29 -3.52 0.77 -8.88
C THR A 29 -2.43 -0.08 -9.54
N ASP A 30 -2.49 -1.40 -9.37
CA ASP A 30 -1.61 -2.37 -10.03
C ASP A 30 -2.37 -3.63 -10.46
N ASP A 31 -1.86 -4.34 -11.46
CA ASP A 31 -2.41 -5.58 -12.02
C ASP A 31 -1.83 -6.85 -11.36
N GLY A 32 -1.12 -6.71 -10.24
CA GLY A 32 -0.53 -7.82 -9.51
C GLY A 32 -1.58 -8.76 -8.94
N ILE A 33 -1.13 -9.90 -8.40
CA ILE A 33 -2.02 -10.82 -7.68
C ILE A 33 -2.72 -10.12 -6.50
N PRO A 34 -3.89 -10.60 -6.05
CA PRO A 34 -4.62 -10.00 -4.93
C PRO A 34 -3.75 -9.85 -3.68
N PHE A 35 -3.60 -8.62 -3.22
CA PHE A 35 -2.80 -8.30 -2.05
C PHE A 35 -3.49 -7.23 -1.21
N ASN A 36 -4.14 -7.63 -0.11
CA ASN A 36 -4.73 -6.70 0.83
C ASN A 36 -3.70 -6.29 1.90
N PRO A 37 -3.11 -5.07 1.85
CA PRO A 37 -2.12 -4.66 2.84
C PRO A 37 -2.72 -4.50 4.25
N LEU A 38 -4.04 -4.36 4.38
CA LEU A 38 -4.71 -4.21 5.67
C LEU A 38 -4.75 -5.51 6.49
N THR A 39 -4.57 -6.67 5.85
CA THR A 39 -4.55 -7.98 6.53
C THR A 39 -3.14 -8.39 6.97
N VAL A 40 -2.12 -7.62 6.62
CA VAL A 40 -0.72 -7.94 6.97
C VAL A 40 -0.45 -7.54 8.42
N ALA A 41 0.16 -8.45 9.17
CA ALA A 41 0.57 -8.21 10.55
C ALA A 41 1.59 -7.07 10.63
N ALA A 42 1.54 -6.29 11.71
CA ALA A 42 2.56 -5.28 11.95
C ALA A 42 3.92 -5.98 12.19
N PRO A 43 5.03 -5.46 11.65
CA PRO A 43 6.35 -6.00 11.93
C PRO A 43 6.71 -5.75 13.40
N ASP A 44 7.52 -6.63 13.98
CA ASP A 44 8.12 -6.38 15.29
C ASP A 44 9.24 -5.34 15.15
N LEU A 45 8.99 -4.13 15.63
CA LEU A 45 9.95 -3.03 15.58
C LEU A 45 11.01 -3.11 16.68
N SER A 46 10.86 -4.01 17.66
CA SER A 46 11.86 -4.22 18.71
C SER A 46 13.08 -5.02 18.24
N LEU A 47 12.93 -5.78 17.15
CA LEU A 47 14.01 -6.53 16.51
C LEU A 47 14.97 -5.60 15.75
N LEU A 48 16.25 -5.99 15.69
CA LEU A 48 17.23 -5.32 14.84
C LEU A 48 16.85 -5.49 13.36
N LEU A 49 17.26 -4.56 12.51
CA LEU A 49 16.86 -4.53 11.10
C LEU A 49 17.15 -5.84 10.35
N HIS A 50 18.27 -6.51 10.67
CA HIS A 50 18.68 -7.77 10.05
C HIS A 50 17.95 -9.00 10.62
N GLU A 51 17.25 -8.87 11.74
CA GLU A 51 16.47 -9.92 12.39
C GLU A 51 14.98 -9.87 11.99
N ARG A 52 14.55 -8.77 11.37
CA ARG A 52 13.16 -8.59 10.94
C ARG A 52 12.86 -9.48 9.74
N GLU A 53 11.66 -10.06 9.73
CA GLU A 53 11.14 -10.75 8.56
C GLU A 53 11.09 -9.80 7.36
N ILE A 54 11.37 -10.36 6.17
CA ILE A 54 11.28 -9.61 4.93
C ILE A 54 9.80 -9.27 4.66
N GLY A 55 9.50 -7.98 4.60
CA GLY A 55 8.17 -7.45 4.30
C GLY A 55 7.53 -6.73 5.48
N GLY A 56 6.33 -6.20 5.29
CA GLY A 56 5.54 -5.56 6.36
C GLY A 56 5.95 -4.15 6.76
N LEU A 57 7.22 -3.75 6.65
CA LEU A 57 7.66 -2.40 7.06
C LEU A 57 7.02 -1.28 6.24
N GLY A 58 6.96 -1.39 4.92
CA GLY A 58 6.30 -0.40 4.06
C GLY A 58 4.80 -0.25 4.39
N ILE A 59 4.14 -1.37 4.69
CA ILE A 59 2.72 -1.39 5.08
C ILE A 59 2.53 -0.74 6.44
N HIS A 60 3.42 -1.02 7.38
CA HIS A 60 3.43 -0.35 8.67
C HIS A 60 3.60 1.17 8.52
N LEU A 61 4.52 1.62 7.67
CA LEU A 61 4.70 3.05 7.40
C LEU A 61 3.42 3.68 6.83
N VAL A 62 2.80 3.07 5.83
CA VAL A 62 1.54 3.57 5.25
C VAL A 62 0.45 3.68 6.33
N ARG A 63 0.27 2.64 7.14
CA ARG A 63 -0.74 2.63 8.22
C ARG A 63 -0.47 3.62 9.34
N SER A 64 0.81 3.94 9.58
CA SER A 64 1.22 4.90 10.61
C SER A 64 1.20 6.35 10.10
N MET A 65 1.41 6.56 8.80
CA MET A 65 1.48 7.90 8.21
C MET A 65 0.11 8.44 7.82
N PHE A 66 -0.75 7.62 7.22
CA PHE A 66 -2.04 8.05 6.69
C PHE A 66 -3.18 7.89 7.70
N ASP A 67 -4.18 8.76 7.62
CA ASP A 67 -5.31 8.78 8.56
C ASP A 67 -6.39 7.76 8.14
N GLU A 68 -6.54 7.52 6.84
CA GLU A 68 -7.40 6.50 6.28
C GLU A 68 -6.63 5.67 5.24
N VAL A 69 -6.83 4.34 5.29
CA VAL A 69 -6.29 3.40 4.30
C VAL A 69 -7.40 2.42 3.93
N SER A 70 -7.65 2.25 2.63
CA SER A 70 -8.66 1.33 2.13
C SER A 70 -8.13 0.55 0.93
N TYR A 71 -8.54 -0.71 0.82
CA TYR A 71 -8.17 -1.59 -0.27
C TYR A 71 -9.43 -2.23 -0.84
N HIS A 72 -9.47 -2.34 -2.16
CA HIS A 72 -10.39 -3.24 -2.84
C HIS A 72 -9.74 -3.84 -4.09
N ARG A 73 -10.33 -4.94 -4.59
CA ARG A 73 -9.97 -5.53 -5.88
C ARG A 73 -11.00 -5.09 -6.91
N ALA A 74 -10.57 -4.50 -8.02
CA ALA A 74 -11.45 -4.08 -9.11
C ALA A 74 -10.93 -4.63 -10.44
N VAL A 75 -11.72 -5.48 -11.13
CA VAL A 75 -11.43 -6.00 -12.49
C VAL A 75 -9.96 -6.42 -12.65
N GLY A 76 -9.47 -7.33 -11.80
CA GLY A 76 -8.10 -7.82 -11.89
C GLY A 76 -7.02 -6.89 -11.33
N HIS A 77 -7.36 -5.71 -10.80
CA HIS A 77 -6.40 -4.77 -10.22
C HIS A 77 -6.56 -4.65 -8.71
N ASN A 78 -5.42 -4.53 -8.01
CA ASN A 78 -5.37 -4.01 -6.65
C ASN A 78 -5.59 -2.51 -6.69
N VAL A 79 -6.47 -1.98 -5.84
CA VAL A 79 -6.67 -0.54 -5.69
C VAL A 79 -6.52 -0.16 -4.22
N LEU A 80 -5.44 0.55 -3.90
CA LEU A 80 -5.13 1.05 -2.57
C LEU A 80 -5.35 2.55 -2.54
N THR A 81 -6.28 3.01 -1.71
CA THR A 81 -6.48 4.44 -1.45
C THR A 81 -6.00 4.79 -0.06
N VAL A 82 -5.14 5.79 0.03
CA VAL A 82 -4.63 6.36 1.28
C VAL A 82 -5.02 7.83 1.36
N LYS A 83 -5.41 8.30 2.55
CA LYS A 83 -5.80 9.70 2.76
C LYS A 83 -5.05 10.30 3.94
N LYS A 84 -4.54 11.51 3.74
CA LYS A 84 -3.92 12.32 4.79
C LYS A 84 -4.60 13.66 4.87
N ARG A 85 -5.07 14.03 6.05
CA ARG A 85 -5.62 15.35 6.31
C ARG A 85 -4.51 16.40 6.19
N LEU A 86 -4.78 17.44 5.43
CA LEU A 86 -3.95 18.63 5.38
C LEU A 86 -4.04 19.33 6.74
N VAL A 87 -2.90 19.50 7.39
CA VAL A 87 -2.81 20.35 8.57
C VAL A 87 -2.55 21.76 8.06
N GLY A 88 -3.48 22.67 8.34
CA GLY A 88 -3.33 24.10 8.06
C GLY A 88 -2.30 24.76 8.97
#